data_AF-B0D5L0-F1
#
_entry.id   AF-B0D5L0-F1
#
_cell.length_a   1.000
_cell.length_b   1.000
_cell.length_c   1.000
_cell.angle_alpha   90.00
_cell.angle_beta   90.00
_cell.angle_gamma   90.00
#
_symmetry.space_group_name_H-M   'P 1'
#
loop_
_entity.id
_entity.type
_entity.pdbx_description
1 polymer ?
#
loop_
_entity_poly.entity_id
_entity_poly.type
_entity_poly.pdbx_seq_one_letter_code
_entity_poly.pdbx_strand_id
1 'polypeptide(L)'
;MFFSIFSKSKKAKKAYETTRFPSDWPSWLHNKCSVPNCYYPNKPQAVEGFYHCGSKERGFYCEGTYIVTTAMAKSALKSYGNDDRFQVDVVRQAERDVQVKRYWETKRQVEEEPRERAAAQLAAARTTQRPSKDAKRGYTSPREQYMALERKDALRVRHKSPVPTCQLQPPSIRRLPVPPCKSQPDQRPRPLPQLPRQHNF
;
A
#
# COMPACT_ATOMS: atom_id res chain seq x y z
N MET A 1 18.88 47.16 57.33
CA MET A 1 18.49 45.90 56.70
C MET A 1 18.64 46.03 55.20
N PHE A 2 19.72 45.51 54.59
CA PHE A 2 19.77 45.17 53.17
C PHE A 2 20.93 44.17 53.00
N PHE A 3 20.60 42.88 52.85
CA PHE A 3 21.59 41.83 52.61
C PHE A 3 21.93 41.80 51.11
N SER A 4 23.20 42.09 50.78
CA SER A 4 23.79 41.81 49.47
C SER A 4 23.86 40.30 49.25
N ILE A 5 22.95 39.77 48.43
CA ILE A 5 22.99 38.38 47.98
C ILE A 5 23.93 38.30 46.77
N PHE A 6 25.19 38.01 47.03
CA PHE A 6 26.13 37.51 46.02
C PHE A 6 25.63 36.17 45.49
N SER A 7 24.85 36.19 44.42
CA SER A 7 24.47 34.96 43.71
C SER A 7 25.61 34.51 42.81
N LYS A 8 26.57 33.79 43.41
CA LYS A 8 27.53 32.95 42.69
C LYS A 8 26.76 31.82 42.00
N SER A 9 26.20 32.08 40.83
CA SER A 9 25.68 31.01 39.96
C SER A 9 26.85 30.20 39.42
N LYS A 10 27.06 29.05 40.07
CA LYS A 10 28.01 28.03 39.70
C LYS A 10 27.76 27.59 38.25
N LYS A 11 28.86 27.45 37.51
CA LYS A 11 29.00 26.67 36.27
C LYS A 11 28.05 25.47 36.24
N ALA A 12 26.92 25.59 35.53
CA ALA A 12 26.27 24.45 34.93
C ALA A 12 26.88 24.26 33.54
N LYS A 13 28.10 23.73 33.51
CA LYS A 13 28.61 22.99 32.35
C LYS A 13 27.75 21.73 32.22
N LYS A 14 26.55 21.87 31.68
CA LYS A 14 25.96 20.85 30.82
C LYS A 14 25.85 21.52 29.46
N ALA A 15 26.99 21.55 28.77
CA ALA A 15 26.92 21.36 27.34
C ALA A 15 26.08 20.09 27.18
N TYR A 16 24.85 20.28 26.70
CA TYR A 16 24.01 19.23 26.17
C TYR A 16 24.92 18.48 25.21
N GLU A 17 25.49 17.38 25.68
CA GLU A 17 26.39 16.56 24.91
C GLU A 17 25.51 16.00 23.81
N THR A 18 25.66 16.64 22.66
CA THR A 18 25.05 16.35 21.38
C THR A 18 24.98 14.84 21.19
N THR A 19 23.82 14.25 21.51
CA THR A 19 23.27 13.08 20.83
C THR A 19 24.30 12.01 20.45
N ARG A 20 25.13 11.57 21.40
CA ARG A 20 26.03 10.44 21.16
C ARG A 20 25.19 9.19 21.35
N PHE A 21 24.67 8.66 20.25
CA PHE A 21 23.96 7.39 20.26
C PHE A 21 24.80 6.30 20.97
N PRO A 22 24.14 5.24 21.47
CA PRO A 22 24.82 4.05 21.96
C PRO A 22 25.86 3.54 20.95
N SER A 23 26.95 2.92 21.44
CA SER A 23 28.04 2.43 20.60
C SER A 23 27.59 1.38 19.57
N ASP A 24 26.49 0.69 19.84
CA ASP A 24 25.85 -0.30 18.96
C ASP A 24 24.89 0.32 17.94
N TRP A 25 24.95 1.63 17.71
CA TRP A 25 24.13 2.32 16.71
C TRP A 25 24.71 2.25 15.29
N PRO A 26 23.91 1.91 14.25
CA PRO A 26 22.48 1.55 14.28
C PRO A 26 22.24 0.19 14.93
N SER A 27 21.24 0.13 15.82
CA SER A 27 20.82 -1.12 16.44
C SER A 27 19.63 -1.72 15.68
N TRP A 28 19.34 -3.00 15.91
CA TRP A 28 18.18 -3.68 15.30
C TRP A 28 16.84 -3.02 15.65
N LEU A 29 16.78 -2.26 16.75
CA LEU A 29 15.59 -1.52 17.16
C LEU A 29 15.48 -0.15 16.49
N HIS A 30 16.54 0.36 15.87
CA HIS A 30 16.51 1.69 15.27
C HIS A 30 17.49 1.90 14.11
N ASN A 31 17.00 2.50 13.04
CA ASN A 31 17.74 2.62 11.78
C ASN A 31 18.45 3.98 11.66
N LYS A 32 19.72 3.96 11.24
CA LYS A 32 20.50 5.18 10.99
C LYS A 32 20.09 5.82 9.66
N CYS A 33 19.84 7.12 9.71
CA CYS A 33 19.61 7.95 8.52
C CYS A 33 20.89 8.08 7.66
N SER A 34 20.72 8.25 6.36
CA SER A 34 21.80 8.51 5.40
C SER A 34 22.48 9.86 5.62
N VAL A 35 21.79 10.82 6.24
CA VAL A 35 22.36 12.13 6.59
C VAL A 35 23.33 11.95 7.78
N PRO A 36 24.63 12.27 7.64
CA PRO A 36 25.64 12.00 8.68
C PRO A 36 25.35 12.62 10.04
N ASN A 37 24.73 13.81 10.02
CA ASN A 37 24.43 14.61 11.22
C ASN A 37 23.00 14.38 11.73
N CYS A 38 22.26 13.43 11.16
CA CYS A 38 20.91 13.13 11.60
C CYS A 38 20.95 12.12 12.75
N TYR A 39 20.76 12.63 13.98
CA TYR A 39 20.71 11.83 15.19
C TYR A 39 19.30 11.41 15.62
N TYR A 40 18.38 11.30 14.67
CA TYR A 40 17.03 10.86 14.96
C TYR A 40 16.92 9.34 14.97
N PRO A 41 16.31 8.75 16.01
CA PRO A 41 16.10 7.31 16.09
C PRO A 41 14.91 6.90 15.22
N ASN A 42 15.16 6.48 13.97
CA ASN A 42 14.08 5.97 13.12
C ASN A 42 13.56 4.64 13.67
N LYS A 43 12.23 4.51 13.75
CA LYS A 43 11.57 3.30 14.23
C LYS A 43 11.96 2.07 13.39
N PRO A 44 11.98 0.87 14.00
CA PRO A 44 12.21 -0.35 13.25
C PRO A 44 11.04 -0.57 12.28
N GLN A 45 11.32 -1.18 11.13
CA GLN A 45 10.31 -1.44 10.10
C GLN A 45 10.20 -2.95 9.92
N ALA A 46 8.98 -3.47 9.88
CA ALA A 46 8.71 -4.90 9.74
C ALA A 46 8.87 -5.41 8.30
N VAL A 47 9.11 -4.51 7.34
CA VAL A 47 9.23 -4.81 5.91
C VAL A 47 10.58 -4.28 5.42
N GLU A 48 11.20 -5.02 4.50
CA GLU A 48 12.43 -4.59 3.85
C GLU A 48 12.15 -3.47 2.83
N GLY A 49 13.11 -2.55 2.68
CA GLY A 49 12.95 -1.47 1.71
C GLY A 49 13.70 -0.19 2.05
N PHE A 50 13.36 0.86 1.30
CA PHE A 50 13.87 2.22 1.48
C PHE A 50 12.80 3.10 2.14
N TYR A 51 13.20 3.81 3.19
CA TYR A 51 12.31 4.61 4.01
C TYR A 51 12.86 6.03 4.18
N HIS A 52 11.96 6.99 4.34
CA HIS A 52 12.32 8.37 4.68
C HIS A 52 12.60 8.51 6.17
N CYS A 53 13.61 9.31 6.51
CA CYS A 53 13.90 9.63 7.90
C CYS A 53 12.78 10.46 8.52
N GLY A 54 12.37 10.10 9.74
CA GLY A 54 11.29 10.78 10.46
C GLY A 54 11.72 12.03 11.25
N SER A 55 13.01 12.38 11.22
CA SER A 55 13.52 13.53 11.98
C SER A 55 12.85 14.82 11.54
N LYS A 56 12.50 15.66 12.52
CA LYS A 56 12.09 17.04 12.30
C LYS A 56 13.04 17.95 13.06
N GLU A 57 13.84 18.73 12.35
CA GLU A 57 14.68 19.74 12.95
C GLU A 57 14.12 21.12 12.59
N ARG A 58 13.76 21.91 13.60
CA ARG A 58 13.20 23.28 13.43
C ARG A 58 11.98 23.34 12.52
N GLY A 59 11.16 22.29 12.50
CA GLY A 59 9.95 22.20 11.67
C GLY A 59 10.17 21.68 10.25
N PHE A 60 11.43 21.47 9.82
CA PHE A 60 11.75 20.87 8.54
C PHE A 60 12.03 19.37 8.70
N TYR A 61 11.52 18.57 7.77
CA TYR A 61 11.80 17.15 7.71
C TYR A 61 13.25 16.92 7.30
N CYS A 62 13.92 15.95 7.92
CA CYS A 62 15.18 15.45 7.41
C CYS A 62 14.94 14.75 6.08
N GLU A 63 15.56 15.26 5.02
CA GLU A 63 15.46 14.72 3.67
C GLU A 63 16.25 13.43 3.47
N GLY A 64 16.87 12.93 4.53
CA GLY A 64 17.60 11.67 4.51
C GLY A 64 16.68 10.46 4.43
N THR A 65 17.28 9.34 4.08
CA THR A 65 16.63 8.04 3.92
C THR A 65 17.38 6.99 4.72
N TYR A 66 16.79 5.82 4.92
CA TYR A 66 17.48 4.67 5.48
C TYR A 66 17.01 3.38 4.80
N ILE A 67 17.88 2.38 4.81
CA ILE A 67 17.62 1.07 4.21
C ILE A 67 17.31 0.08 5.33
N VAL A 68 16.27 -0.70 5.13
CA VAL A 68 15.88 -1.80 6.01
C VAL A 68 16.13 -3.10 5.25
N THR A 69 17.10 -3.88 5.74
CA THR A 69 17.40 -5.20 5.19
C THR A 69 16.41 -6.25 5.71
N THR A 70 16.34 -7.39 5.04
CA THR A 70 15.51 -8.54 5.48
C THR A 70 15.83 -8.97 6.91
N ALA A 71 17.10 -8.92 7.32
CA ALA A 71 17.52 -9.28 8.68
C ALA A 71 16.98 -8.28 9.72
N MET A 72 17.02 -6.99 9.41
CA MET A 72 16.48 -5.93 10.26
C MET A 72 14.96 -6.04 10.38
N ALA A 73 14.27 -6.30 9.26
CA ALA A 73 12.83 -6.51 9.23
C ALA A 73 12.39 -7.73 10.06
N LYS A 74 13.11 -8.86 9.96
CA LYS A 74 12.85 -10.06 10.78
C LYS A 74 13.07 -9.79 12.27
N SER A 75 14.10 -9.03 12.64
CA SER A 75 14.35 -8.66 14.03
C SER A 75 13.28 -7.71 14.59
N ALA A 76 12.80 -6.77 13.77
CA ALA A 76 11.69 -5.89 14.11
C ALA A 76 10.39 -6.69 14.35
N LEU A 77 10.08 -7.65 13.48
CA LEU A 77 8.91 -8.52 13.67
C LEU A 77 8.98 -9.31 14.99
N LYS A 78 10.15 -9.82 15.35
CA LYS A 78 10.37 -10.48 16.65
C LYS A 78 10.19 -9.52 17.83
N SER A 79 10.64 -8.27 17.70
CA SER A 79 10.46 -7.27 18.76
C SER A 79 8.99 -6.93 18.96
N TYR A 80 8.23 -6.74 17.88
CA TYR A 80 6.80 -6.45 17.95
C TYR A 80 5.97 -7.59 18.52
N GLY A 81 6.35 -8.85 18.27
CA GLY A 81 5.68 -10.00 18.88
C GLY A 81 5.75 -10.04 20.41
N ASN A 82 6.81 -9.43 20.97
CA ASN A 82 7.05 -9.40 22.42
C ASN A 82 6.65 -8.07 23.08
N ASP A 83 6.14 -7.09 22.32
CA ASP A 83 5.72 -5.79 22.85
C ASP A 83 4.19 -5.79 23.02
N ASP A 84 3.74 -5.93 24.27
CA ASP A 84 2.32 -5.99 24.64
C ASP A 84 1.51 -4.81 24.07
N ARG A 85 2.15 -3.65 23.89
CA ARG A 85 1.50 -2.46 23.32
C ARG A 85 1.12 -2.65 21.85
N PHE A 86 1.94 -3.36 21.09
CA PHE A 86 1.64 -3.66 19.69
C PHE A 86 0.45 -4.62 19.58
N GLN A 87 0.36 -5.60 20.48
CA GLN A 87 -0.81 -6.47 20.55
C GLN A 87 -2.09 -5.68 20.87
N VAL A 88 -2.04 -4.71 21.80
CA VAL A 88 -3.18 -3.85 22.12
C VAL A 88 -3.67 -3.06 20.89
N ASP A 89 -2.77 -2.51 20.08
CA ASP A 89 -3.16 -1.76 18.88
C ASP A 89 -3.76 -2.66 17.79
N VAL A 90 -3.22 -3.88 17.62
CA VAL A 90 -3.77 -4.88 16.69
C VAL A 90 -5.16 -5.32 17.12
N VAL A 91 -5.35 -5.61 18.41
CA VAL A 91 -6.67 -5.97 18.98
C VAL A 91 -7.66 -4.82 18.80
N ARG A 92 -7.26 -3.59 19.11
CA ARG A 92 -8.09 -2.39 18.94
C ARG A 92 -8.46 -2.12 17.47
N GLN A 93 -7.60 -2.48 16.53
CA GLN A 93 -7.92 -2.40 15.10
C GLN A 93 -8.93 -3.48 14.71
N ALA A 94 -8.73 -4.72 15.17
CA ALA A 94 -9.66 -5.83 14.91
C ALA A 94 -11.06 -5.54 15.47
N GLU A 95 -11.17 -4.96 16.67
CA GLU A 95 -12.44 -4.53 17.26
C GLU A 95 -13.16 -3.48 16.40
N ARG A 96 -12.42 -2.50 15.86
CA ARG A 96 -12.97 -1.50 14.94
C ARG A 96 -13.50 -2.16 13.67
N ASP A 97 -12.78 -3.11 13.10
CA ASP A 97 -13.20 -3.81 11.89
C ASP A 97 -14.46 -4.65 12.13
N VAL A 98 -14.58 -5.29 13.31
CA VAL A 98 -15.79 -6.01 13.73
C VAL A 98 -16.98 -5.04 13.89
N GLN A 99 -16.78 -3.87 14.49
CA GLN A 99 -17.83 -2.86 14.62
C GLN A 99 -18.29 -2.34 13.25
N VAL A 100 -17.36 -2.07 12.35
CA VAL A 100 -17.67 -1.63 10.97
C VAL A 100 -18.48 -2.71 10.25
N LYS A 101 -18.09 -3.99 10.34
CA LYS A 101 -18.86 -5.09 9.76
C LYS A 101 -20.28 -5.16 10.32
N ARG A 102 -20.45 -5.09 11.64
CA ARG A 102 -21.77 -5.09 12.28
C ARG A 102 -22.63 -3.93 11.79
N TYR A 103 -22.05 -2.73 11.72
CA TYR A 103 -22.74 -1.54 11.21
C TYR A 103 -23.25 -1.76 9.78
N TRP A 104 -22.40 -2.24 8.88
CA TRP A 104 -22.79 -2.50 7.49
C TRP A 104 -23.86 -3.58 7.37
N GLU A 105 -23.78 -4.63 8.18
CA GLU A 105 -24.77 -5.69 8.20
C GLU A 105 -26.13 -5.19 8.70
N THR A 106 -26.15 -4.42 9.79
CA THR A 106 -27.38 -3.76 10.28
C THR A 106 -27.95 -2.82 9.24
N LYS A 107 -27.12 -1.99 8.60
CA LYS A 107 -27.56 -1.08 7.54
C LYS A 107 -28.20 -1.85 6.38
N ARG A 108 -27.58 -2.97 5.97
CA ARG A 108 -28.13 -3.83 4.91
C ARG A 108 -29.52 -4.36 5.25
N GLN A 109 -29.70 -4.84 6.48
CA GLN A 109 -30.99 -5.36 6.95
C GLN A 109 -32.07 -4.28 7.01
N VAL A 110 -31.71 -3.06 7.44
CA VAL A 110 -32.69 -1.96 7.60
C VAL A 110 -33.05 -1.32 6.27
N GLU A 111 -32.09 -1.15 5.35
CA GLU A 111 -32.31 -0.37 4.13
C GLU A 111 -32.53 -1.23 2.87
N GLU A 112 -31.75 -2.29 2.69
CA GLU A 112 -31.78 -3.10 1.46
C GLU A 112 -32.86 -4.16 1.53
N GLU A 113 -33.04 -4.84 2.67
CA GLU A 113 -34.02 -5.92 2.80
C GLU A 113 -35.47 -5.47 2.51
N PRO A 114 -35.95 -4.32 3.00
CA PRO A 114 -37.30 -3.85 2.66
C PRO A 114 -37.43 -3.47 1.19
N ARG A 115 -36.36 -2.94 0.58
CA ARG A 115 -36.34 -2.61 -0.86
C ARG A 115 -36.39 -3.88 -1.70
N GLU A 116 -35.65 -4.92 -1.34
CA GLU A 116 -35.68 -6.22 -2.01
C GLU A 116 -37.05 -6.89 -1.85
N ARG A 117 -37.64 -6.89 -0.65
CA ARG A 117 -39.00 -7.39 -0.42
C ARG A 117 -40.03 -6.63 -1.24
N ALA A 118 -39.96 -5.30 -1.28
CA ALA A 118 -40.86 -4.48 -2.09
C ALA A 118 -40.69 -4.74 -3.61
N ALA A 119 -39.44 -4.87 -4.08
CA ALA A 119 -39.14 -5.21 -5.47
C ALA A 119 -39.66 -6.61 -5.84
N ALA A 120 -39.50 -7.60 -4.96
CA ALA A 120 -40.01 -8.95 -5.14
C ALA A 120 -41.55 -8.98 -5.19
N GLN A 121 -42.22 -8.22 -4.33
CA GLN A 121 -43.68 -8.08 -4.36
C GLN A 121 -44.17 -7.44 -5.66
N LEU A 122 -43.49 -6.39 -6.14
CA LEU A 122 -43.80 -5.77 -7.43
C LEU A 122 -43.58 -6.73 -8.61
N ALA A 123 -42.51 -7.53 -8.58
CA ALA A 123 -42.24 -8.54 -9.59
C ALA A 123 -43.30 -9.67 -9.58
N ALA A 124 -43.71 -10.13 -8.40
CA ALA A 124 -44.77 -11.12 -8.24
C ALA A 124 -46.11 -10.59 -8.78
N ALA A 125 -46.46 -9.33 -8.46
CA ALA A 125 -47.68 -8.68 -8.94
C ALA A 125 -47.69 -8.51 -10.48
N ARG A 126 -46.54 -8.26 -11.10
CA ARG A 126 -46.41 -8.21 -12.57
C ARG A 126 -46.59 -9.59 -13.23
N THR A 127 -46.24 -10.67 -12.51
CA THR A 127 -46.33 -12.03 -13.04
C THR A 127 -47.76 -12.55 -13.05
N THR A 128 -48.57 -12.20 -12.05
CA THR A 128 -50.00 -12.54 -11.99
C THR A 128 -50.85 -11.72 -12.97
N GLN A 129 -50.41 -10.51 -13.35
CA GLN A 129 -51.06 -9.69 -14.37
C GLN A 129 -50.59 -9.95 -15.81
N ARG A 130 -49.95 -11.09 -16.10
CA ARG A 130 -49.83 -11.56 -17.49
C ARG A 130 -51.10 -12.36 -17.82
N PRO A 131 -52.19 -11.72 -18.34
CA PRO A 131 -53.31 -12.48 -18.86
C PRO A 131 -52.78 -13.38 -19.97
N SER A 132 -53.36 -14.57 -20.04
CA SER A 132 -53.17 -15.68 -20.97
C SER A 132 -53.33 -15.32 -22.46
N LYS A 133 -52.81 -14.18 -22.93
CA LYS A 133 -52.75 -13.83 -24.35
C LYS A 133 -51.95 -14.84 -25.18
N ASP A 134 -51.13 -15.67 -24.53
CA ASP A 134 -50.42 -16.77 -25.18
C ASP A 134 -51.26 -18.06 -25.31
N ALA A 135 -52.43 -18.17 -24.67
CA ALA A 135 -53.32 -19.34 -24.83
C ALA A 135 -53.97 -19.45 -26.22
N LYS A 136 -53.84 -18.43 -27.09
CA LYS A 136 -54.23 -18.48 -28.51
C LYS A 136 -53.06 -18.64 -29.47
N ARG A 137 -51.81 -18.66 -28.99
CA ARG A 137 -50.66 -18.94 -29.85
C ARG A 137 -50.52 -20.46 -29.88
N GLY A 138 -51.08 -21.06 -30.93
CA GLY A 138 -51.16 -22.51 -31.11
C GLY A 138 -49.87 -23.21 -30.68
N TYR A 139 -50.05 -24.30 -29.93
CA TYR A 139 -49.00 -25.21 -29.49
C TYR A 139 -48.15 -25.64 -30.70
N THR A 140 -47.06 -24.92 -30.98
CA THR A 140 -45.98 -25.51 -31.75
C THR A 140 -45.22 -26.41 -30.80
N SER A 141 -45.17 -27.70 -31.11
CA SER A 141 -44.42 -28.69 -30.34
C SER A 141 -42.99 -28.20 -30.09
N PRO A 142 -42.34 -28.51 -28.94
CA PRO A 142 -40.93 -28.18 -28.71
C PRO A 142 -40.02 -28.59 -29.89
N ARG A 143 -40.38 -29.68 -30.59
CA ARG A 143 -39.72 -30.13 -31.81
C ARG A 143 -39.89 -29.15 -32.97
N GLU A 144 -41.07 -28.59 -33.17
CA GLU A 144 -41.33 -27.59 -34.23
C GLU A 144 -40.62 -26.27 -33.94
N GLN A 145 -40.52 -25.87 -32.66
CA GLN A 145 -39.74 -24.71 -32.26
C GLN A 145 -38.24 -24.91 -32.56
N TYR A 146 -37.71 -26.10 -32.31
CA TYR A 146 -36.32 -26.44 -32.63
C TYR A 146 -36.06 -26.41 -34.14
N MET A 147 -36.94 -27.03 -34.93
CA MET A 147 -36.84 -27.03 -36.40
C MET A 147 -37.00 -25.61 -36.99
N ALA A 148 -37.80 -24.73 -36.36
CA ALA A 148 -37.93 -23.34 -36.77
C ALA A 148 -36.69 -22.49 -36.45
N LEU A 149 -35.99 -22.78 -35.35
CA LEU A 149 -34.72 -22.14 -35.02
C LEU A 149 -33.63 -22.54 -36.03
N GLU A 150 -33.50 -23.83 -36.33
CA GLU A 150 -32.54 -24.32 -37.33
C GLU A 150 -32.77 -23.70 -38.72
N ARG A 151 -34.03 -23.53 -39.14
CA ARG A 151 -34.35 -22.84 -40.41
C ARG A 151 -33.91 -21.38 -40.41
N LYS A 152 -34.03 -20.67 -39.28
CA LYS A 152 -33.58 -19.28 -39.16
C LYS A 152 -32.05 -19.18 -39.22
N ASP A 153 -31.35 -20.08 -38.56
CA ASP A 153 -29.88 -20.08 -38.57
C ASP A 153 -29.33 -20.49 -39.95
N ALA A 154 -29.97 -21.43 -40.65
CA ALA A 154 -29.61 -21.81 -42.01
C ALA A 154 -29.73 -20.63 -43.00
N LEU A 155 -30.75 -19.77 -42.86
CA LEU A 155 -30.88 -18.56 -43.67
C LEU A 155 -29.83 -17.49 -43.32
N ARG A 156 -29.40 -17.43 -42.05
CA ARG A 156 -28.40 -16.46 -41.59
C ARG A 156 -26.98 -16.78 -42.08
N VAL A 157 -26.68 -18.06 -42.34
CA VAL A 157 -25.38 -18.48 -42.86
C VAL A 157 -25.20 -18.12 -44.34
N ARG A 158 -26.27 -18.04 -45.14
CA ARG A 158 -26.19 -17.69 -46.58
C ARG A 158 -25.86 -16.22 -46.88
N HIS A 159 -25.96 -15.31 -45.90
CA HIS A 159 -25.69 -13.87 -46.10
C HIS A 159 -24.39 -13.36 -45.48
N LYS A 160 -23.50 -14.24 -44.99
CA LYS A 160 -22.16 -13.82 -44.58
C LYS A 160 -21.26 -13.69 -45.80
N SER A 161 -21.29 -12.49 -46.39
CA SER A 161 -20.25 -12.01 -47.28
C SER A 161 -18.87 -12.20 -46.62
N PRO A 162 -17.83 -12.60 -47.37
CA PRO A 162 -16.50 -12.81 -46.81
C PRO A 162 -16.01 -11.51 -46.18
N VAL A 163 -15.80 -11.54 -44.86
CA VAL A 163 -15.22 -10.42 -44.12
C VAL A 163 -13.79 -10.23 -44.65
N PRO A 164 -13.42 -9.03 -45.13
CA PRO A 164 -12.05 -8.78 -45.56
C PRO A 164 -11.14 -8.94 -44.35
N THR A 165 -10.16 -9.83 -44.49
CA THR A 165 -9.15 -10.11 -43.49
C THR A 165 -8.27 -8.87 -43.36
N CYS A 166 -8.59 -7.98 -42.42
CA CYS A 166 -7.66 -6.92 -42.04
C CYS A 166 -6.44 -7.59 -41.39
N GLN A 167 -5.33 -7.60 -42.14
CA GLN A 167 -3.98 -7.85 -41.63
C GLN A 167 -3.75 -6.95 -40.42
N LEU A 168 -3.85 -7.52 -39.22
CA LEU A 168 -3.44 -6.89 -37.98
C LEU A 168 -1.93 -6.69 -38.05
N GLN A 169 -1.50 -5.48 -38.45
CA GLN A 169 -0.15 -5.05 -38.21
C GLN A 169 0.12 -5.10 -36.70
N PRO A 170 1.23 -5.70 -36.25
CA PRO A 170 1.60 -5.68 -34.85
C PRO A 170 1.78 -4.22 -34.41
N PRO A 171 1.35 -3.87 -33.19
CA PRO A 171 1.49 -2.51 -32.69
C PRO A 171 2.98 -2.13 -32.67
N SER A 172 3.32 -1.09 -33.42
CA SER A 172 4.62 -0.45 -33.37
C SER A 172 4.86 0.01 -31.94
N ILE A 173 5.79 -0.67 -31.26
CA ILE A 173 6.28 -0.28 -29.95
C ILE A 173 6.94 1.09 -30.14
N ARG A 174 6.20 2.16 -29.81
CA ARG A 174 6.78 3.49 -29.65
C ARG A 174 7.86 3.38 -28.58
N ARG A 175 9.12 3.35 -29.01
CA ARG A 175 10.28 3.51 -28.14
C ARG A 175 10.09 4.84 -27.41
N LEU A 176 9.85 4.76 -26.11
CA LEU A 176 9.89 5.93 -25.24
C LEU A 176 11.26 6.60 -25.39
N PRO A 177 11.33 7.94 -25.44
CA PRO A 177 12.59 8.65 -25.49
C PRO A 177 13.42 8.28 -24.25
N VAL A 178 14.58 7.67 -24.51
CA VAL A 178 15.58 7.39 -23.47
C VAL A 178 16.10 8.75 -22.97
N PRO A 179 16.00 9.06 -21.68
CA PRO A 179 16.56 10.29 -21.15
C PRO A 179 18.08 10.30 -21.37
N PRO A 180 18.68 11.45 -21.68
CA PRO A 180 20.12 11.55 -21.90
C PRO A 180 20.86 11.07 -20.65
N CYS A 181 21.78 10.11 -20.83
CA CYS A 181 22.71 9.66 -19.81
C CYS A 181 23.45 10.88 -19.27
N LYS A 182 23.12 11.29 -18.03
CA LYS A 182 23.95 12.24 -17.29
C LYS A 182 25.31 11.56 -17.09
N SER A 183 26.31 12.11 -17.76
CA SER A 183 27.72 11.80 -17.58
C SER A 183 28.03 11.68 -16.09
N GLN A 184 28.52 10.53 -15.67
CA GLN A 184 28.98 10.34 -14.29
C GLN A 184 30.12 11.32 -13.98
N PRO A 185 30.16 11.90 -12.78
CA PRO A 185 31.31 12.66 -12.35
C PRO A 185 32.52 11.72 -12.24
N ASP A 186 33.60 12.15 -12.87
CA ASP A 186 34.92 11.52 -12.92
C ASP A 186 35.36 11.13 -11.49
N GLN A 187 35.27 9.84 -11.15
CA GLN A 187 35.71 9.35 -9.85
C GLN A 187 37.23 9.29 -9.85
N ARG A 188 37.87 10.34 -9.33
CA ARG A 188 39.29 10.30 -9.01
C ARG A 188 39.54 9.17 -8.00
N PRO A 189 40.53 8.30 -8.23
CA PRO A 189 40.87 7.22 -7.31
C PRO A 189 41.26 7.79 -5.94
N ARG A 190 40.68 7.24 -4.88
CA ARG A 190 40.98 7.58 -3.49
C ARG A 190 42.43 7.22 -3.16
N PRO A 191 43.18 8.07 -2.42
CA PRO A 191 44.50 7.71 -1.92
C PRO A 191 44.42 6.53 -0.96
N LEU A 192 45.35 5.59 -1.09
CA LEU A 192 45.47 4.45 -0.20
C LEU A 192 45.81 4.89 1.23
N PRO A 193 45.26 4.22 2.26
CA PRO A 193 45.57 4.52 3.65
C PRO A 193 47.04 4.19 3.95
N GLN A 194 47.75 5.16 4.54
CA GLN A 194 49.12 4.96 5.00
C GLN A 194 49.13 4.03 6.22
N LEU A 195 49.92 2.96 6.13
CA LEU A 195 50.13 2.03 7.22
C LEU A 195 50.94 2.70 8.35
N PRO A 196 50.63 2.40 9.62
CA PRO A 196 51.35 2.94 10.77
C PRO A 196 52.80 2.44 10.77
N ARG A 197 53.74 3.39 10.90
CA ARG A 197 55.16 3.09 11.13
C ARG A 197 55.30 2.36 12.46
N GLN A 198 55.85 1.15 12.41
CA GLN A 198 56.27 0.45 13.61
C GLN A 198 57.48 1.16 14.21
N HIS A 199 57.34 1.61 15.45
CA HIS A 199 58.45 2.01 16.28
C HIS A 199 59.10 0.74 16.84
N ASN A 200 60.28 0.41 16.34
CA ASN A 200 61.15 -0.56 16.99
C ASN A 200 61.75 0.09 18.24
N PHE A 201 61.56 -0.55 19.38
CA PHE A 201 62.36 -0.35 20.59
C PHE A 201 63.66 -1.15 20.47
#